data_AF-R9KK92-F1
#
_entry.id   AF-R9KK92-F1
#
_cell.length_a   1.000
_cell.length_b   1.000
_cell.length_c   1.000
_cell.angle_alpha   90.00
_cell.angle_beta   90.00
_cell.angle_gamma   90.00
#
_symmetry.space_group_name_H-M   'P 1'
#
loop_
_entity.id
_entity.type
_entity.pdbx_description
1 polymer ?
#
loop_
_entity_poly.entity_id
_entity_poly.type
_entity_poly.pdbx_seq_one_letter_code
_entity_poly.pdbx_strand_id
1 'polypeptide(L)'
;MAAAFALLPVYPMYAVCFASMPLILYLIIRIYQEPKWWLYLLTFLYPLLSYFTFFGAFIIGYLLTAIIILWIRDKRLSFSLTGALFVLMAGFVCSEYRLFYIMFLSDEETIRSTMAVASYGLTDLWKFFADVFSRGYSHARSVHTYVVLPVCAVYFVWNNFQYITRRKSGRAYADVFNLTMMFIVFNCLICTLYFWEPLRRLVETILPPLKGFQYGRTIFFNAFAWYFAFFIAVKDLIEEIHGKAAYIMAYTACIAAILVVGSTQCEYSDFYNTCYCNLYRLVKHTEVNQLSYNEFYGGSLIGQIKDDIGYTPDQGACVYGFHPAMLSYNGISTVDGYCGYYSQDYKEQFRTVIAPALMANPNWQSYYDDWGCRAYLYSASGQNTYDFGANAAADAQEILIDEPALKELGCDYIFSRVEITNAEEMQISLLRVYQDDEMPYCVYLYELE
;
A
#
# COMPACT_ATOMS: atom_id res chain seq x y z
N MET A 1 -23.78 1.60 0.83
CA MET A 1 -22.63 2.27 1.46
C MET A 1 -21.56 1.29 1.90
N ALA A 2 -21.86 0.34 2.79
CA ALA A 2 -20.90 -0.72 3.15
C ALA A 2 -20.33 -1.47 1.93
N ALA A 3 -21.18 -1.80 0.95
CA ALA A 3 -20.74 -2.39 -0.33
C ALA A 3 -19.80 -1.48 -1.13
N ALA A 4 -20.05 -0.17 -1.21
CA ALA A 4 -19.16 0.75 -1.92
C ALA A 4 -17.80 0.88 -1.22
N PHE A 5 -17.80 0.91 0.12
CA PHE A 5 -16.57 0.94 0.91
C PHE A 5 -15.77 -0.37 0.77
N ALA A 6 -16.43 -1.53 0.76
CA ALA A 6 -15.78 -2.83 0.60
C ALA A 6 -15.18 -3.05 -0.79
N LEU A 7 -15.73 -2.39 -1.82
CA LEU A 7 -15.24 -2.45 -3.20
C LEU A 7 -14.14 -1.41 -3.49
N LEU A 8 -13.70 -0.64 -2.48
CA LEU A 8 -12.69 0.39 -2.70
C LEU A 8 -11.38 -0.22 -3.23
N PRO A 9 -10.77 0.41 -4.25
CA PRO A 9 -9.50 -0.02 -4.83
C PRO A 9 -8.36 0.43 -3.93
N VAL A 10 -8.12 -0.35 -2.88
CA VAL A 10 -7.06 -0.16 -1.90
C VAL A 10 -5.93 -1.16 -2.12
N TYR A 11 -4.74 -0.85 -1.61
CA TYR A 11 -3.59 -1.74 -1.73
C TYR A 11 -3.92 -3.17 -1.21
N PRO A 12 -3.81 -4.24 -2.02
CA PRO A 12 -4.34 -5.57 -1.70
C PRO A 12 -3.78 -6.17 -0.40
N MET A 13 -2.48 -6.00 -0.16
CA MET A 13 -1.81 -6.48 1.06
C MET A 13 -2.42 -5.88 2.34
N TYR A 14 -3.03 -4.69 2.25
CA TYR A 14 -3.62 -3.97 3.39
C TYR A 14 -5.14 -3.84 3.29
N ALA A 15 -5.80 -4.52 2.34
CA ALA A 15 -7.24 -4.40 2.12
C ALA A 15 -8.05 -4.71 3.40
N VAL A 16 -7.64 -5.74 4.15
CA VAL A 16 -8.24 -6.08 5.45
C VAL A 16 -8.08 -4.95 6.46
N CYS A 17 -6.93 -4.27 6.48
CA CYS A 17 -6.66 -3.15 7.38
C CYS A 17 -7.55 -1.94 7.10
N PHE A 18 -7.82 -1.65 5.82
CA PHE A 18 -8.81 -0.63 5.45
C PHE A 18 -10.21 -1.05 5.90
N ALA A 19 -10.61 -2.29 5.60
CA ALA A 19 -11.92 -2.82 5.95
C ALA A 19 -12.18 -2.89 7.47
N SER A 20 -11.13 -3.03 8.28
CA SER A 20 -11.22 -3.15 9.75
C SER A 20 -11.36 -1.81 10.49
N MET A 21 -11.21 -0.67 9.81
CA MET A 21 -11.31 0.65 10.47
C MET A 21 -12.63 0.89 11.24
N PRO A 22 -13.82 0.52 10.71
CA PRO A 22 -15.06 0.66 11.46
C PRO A 22 -15.06 -0.15 12.76
N LEU A 23 -14.40 -1.32 12.77
CA LEU A 23 -14.33 -2.19 13.94
C LEU A 23 -13.52 -1.54 15.07
N ILE A 24 -12.33 -1.00 14.81
CA ILE A 24 -11.54 -0.37 15.87
C ILE A 24 -12.22 0.88 16.43
N LEU A 25 -12.86 1.68 15.56
CA LEU A 25 -13.65 2.82 15.99
C LEU A 25 -14.81 2.37 16.89
N TYR A 26 -15.53 1.32 16.49
CA TYR A 26 -16.59 0.72 17.30
C TYR A 26 -16.07 0.25 18.67
N LEU A 27 -14.96 -0.50 18.71
CA LEU A 27 -14.39 -1.00 19.95
C LEU A 27 -14.02 0.14 20.90
N ILE A 28 -13.35 1.19 20.41
CA ILE A 28 -12.97 2.37 21.20
C ILE A 28 -14.20 3.09 21.75
N ILE A 29 -15.22 3.33 20.91
CA ILE A 29 -16.48 3.97 21.33
C ILE A 29 -17.18 3.12 22.40
N ARG A 30 -17.27 1.80 22.21
CA ARG A 30 -17.91 0.90 23.17
C ARG A 30 -17.17 0.84 24.49
N ILE A 31 -15.83 0.83 24.47
CA ILE A 31 -15.02 0.88 25.70
C ILE A 31 -15.22 2.20 26.44
N TYR A 32 -15.32 3.31 25.72
CA TYR A 32 -15.58 4.62 26.33
C TYR A 32 -16.95 4.67 27.03
N GLN A 33 -17.98 4.09 26.40
CA GLN A 33 -19.36 4.10 26.92
C GLN A 33 -19.59 3.06 28.03
N GLU A 34 -19.21 1.81 27.79
CA GLU A 34 -19.45 0.67 28.66
C GLU A 34 -18.25 -0.30 28.59
N PRO A 35 -17.20 -0.08 29.41
CA PRO A 35 -16.02 -0.93 29.38
C PRO A 35 -16.36 -2.36 29.80
N LYS A 36 -16.02 -3.33 28.95
CA LYS A 36 -16.18 -4.78 29.20
C LYS A 36 -14.87 -5.48 28.86
N TRP A 37 -14.48 -6.50 29.64
CA TRP A 37 -13.19 -7.18 29.47
C TRP A 37 -12.97 -7.73 28.05
N TRP A 38 -14.02 -8.27 27.41
CA TRP A 38 -13.93 -8.83 26.06
C TRP A 38 -13.69 -7.76 24.99
N LEU A 39 -14.10 -6.50 25.22
CA LEU A 39 -13.78 -5.40 24.31
C LEU A 39 -12.27 -5.12 24.32
N TYR A 40 -11.64 -5.13 25.50
CA TYR A 40 -10.19 -5.01 25.61
C TYR A 40 -9.47 -6.19 24.95
N LEU A 41 -9.97 -7.42 25.11
CA LEU A 41 -9.42 -8.58 24.41
C LEU A 41 -9.48 -8.42 22.88
N LEU A 42 -10.60 -7.95 22.34
CA LEU A 42 -10.71 -7.68 20.89
C LEU A 42 -9.81 -6.53 20.44
N THR A 43 -9.64 -5.50 21.27
CA THR A 43 -8.67 -4.42 21.00
C THR A 43 -7.23 -4.92 21.02
N PHE A 44 -6.88 -5.86 21.92
CA PHE A 44 -5.58 -6.52 21.95
C PHE A 44 -5.31 -7.34 20.68
N LEU A 45 -6.34 -8.02 20.17
CA LEU A 45 -6.24 -8.85 18.96
C LEU A 45 -6.41 -8.07 17.65
N TYR A 46 -6.75 -6.78 17.70
CA TYR A 46 -6.92 -5.94 16.52
C TYR A 46 -5.71 -5.93 15.55
N PRO A 47 -4.45 -5.99 16.02
CA PRO A 47 -3.27 -6.07 15.15
C PRO A 47 -3.24 -7.32 14.24
N LEU A 48 -4.06 -8.35 14.50
CA LEU A 48 -4.22 -9.46 13.54
C LEU A 48 -4.94 -9.04 12.26
N LEU A 49 -5.64 -7.89 12.29
CA LEU A 49 -6.36 -7.31 11.15
C LEU A 49 -5.67 -6.04 10.62
N SER A 50 -4.60 -5.56 11.27
CA SER A 50 -4.02 -4.25 11.01
C SER A 50 -2.52 -4.23 11.24
N TYR A 51 -1.77 -3.49 10.41
CA TYR A 51 -0.32 -3.34 10.58
C TYR A 51 0.07 -2.07 11.33
N PHE A 52 1.07 -2.17 12.21
CA PHE A 52 1.56 -1.08 13.04
C PHE A 52 2.07 0.09 12.19
N THR A 53 2.92 -0.20 11.20
CA THR A 53 3.55 0.82 10.35
C THR A 53 2.59 1.51 9.38
N PHE A 54 1.42 0.92 9.12
CA PHE A 54 0.41 1.46 8.21
C PHE A 54 -0.68 2.21 8.93
N PHE A 55 -1.33 1.58 9.92
CA PHE A 55 -2.46 2.16 10.65
C PHE A 55 -2.25 2.20 12.15
N GLY A 56 -1.57 1.20 12.74
CA GLY A 56 -1.48 1.06 14.19
C GLY A 56 -0.89 2.27 14.90
N ALA A 57 0.25 2.77 14.43
CA ALA A 57 0.91 3.95 14.99
C ALA A 57 -0.02 5.18 14.98
N PHE A 58 -0.78 5.38 13.90
CA PHE A 58 -1.72 6.50 13.76
C PHE A 58 -2.98 6.29 14.60
N ILE A 59 -3.53 5.08 14.68
CA ILE A 59 -4.67 4.77 15.55
C ILE A 59 -4.31 5.04 17.00
N ILE A 60 -3.12 4.61 17.45
CA ILE A 60 -2.59 4.91 18.78
C ILE A 60 -2.47 6.43 18.99
N GLY A 61 -1.89 7.14 18.01
CA GLY A 61 -1.76 8.61 18.06
C GLY A 61 -3.10 9.36 18.11
N TYR A 62 -4.09 8.94 17.31
CA TYR A 62 -5.43 9.51 17.33
C TYR A 62 -6.19 9.17 18.60
N LEU A 63 -6.04 7.96 19.13
CA LEU A 63 -6.62 7.57 20.42
C LEU A 63 -6.02 8.39 21.56
N LEU A 64 -4.70 8.60 21.58
CA LEU A 64 -4.04 9.48 22.53
C LEU A 64 -4.56 10.92 22.40
N THR A 65 -4.69 11.42 21.18
CA THR A 65 -5.26 12.76 20.92
C THR A 65 -6.69 12.86 21.44
N ALA A 66 -7.52 11.84 21.18
CA ALA A 66 -8.89 11.78 21.69
C ALA A 66 -8.93 11.77 23.22
N ILE A 67 -8.07 11.00 23.89
CA ILE A 67 -7.95 10.99 25.36
C ILE A 67 -7.62 12.39 25.89
N ILE A 68 -6.67 13.10 25.28
CA ILE A 68 -6.27 14.46 25.67
C ILE A 68 -7.44 15.44 25.49
N ILE A 69 -8.11 15.41 24.34
CA ILE A 69 -9.26 16.29 24.06
C ILE A 69 -10.39 16.05 25.07
N LEU A 70 -10.73 14.78 25.32
CA LEU A 70 -11.77 14.40 26.29
C LEU A 70 -11.37 14.77 27.72
N TRP A 71 -10.10 14.62 28.08
CA TRP A 71 -9.59 15.04 29.38
C TRP A 71 -9.73 16.56 29.59
N ILE A 72 -9.40 17.37 28.57
CA ILE A 72 -9.53 18.84 28.64
C ILE A 72 -11.00 19.26 28.73
N ARG A 73 -11.88 18.59 27.96
CA ARG A 73 -13.33 18.85 27.89
C ARG A 73 -14.04 18.47 29.18
N ASP A 74 -13.82 17.24 29.65
CA ASP A 74 -14.54 16.64 30.77
C ASP A 74 -13.84 16.90 32.12
N LYS A 75 -12.65 17.51 32.08
CA LYS A 75 -11.76 17.74 33.24
C LYS A 75 -11.41 16.47 34.02
N ARG A 76 -11.59 15.30 33.40
CA ARG A 76 -11.37 13.98 33.99
C ARG A 76 -10.73 13.06 32.97
N LEU A 77 -9.71 12.32 33.40
CA LEU A 77 -9.05 11.35 32.54
C LEU A 77 -9.93 10.11 32.37
N SER A 78 -10.15 9.68 31.12
CA SER A 78 -10.84 8.43 30.83
C SER A 78 -9.90 7.25 31.04
N PHE A 79 -10.01 6.60 32.20
CA PHE A 79 -9.25 5.37 32.48
C PHE A 79 -9.61 4.24 31.52
N SER A 80 -10.85 4.19 31.01
CA SER A 80 -11.27 3.16 30.07
C SER A 80 -10.51 3.28 28.74
N LEU A 81 -10.44 4.49 28.17
CA LEU A 81 -9.68 4.75 26.95
C LEU A 81 -8.17 4.65 27.16
N THR A 82 -7.68 5.09 28.31
CA THR A 82 -6.26 4.94 28.67
C THR A 82 -5.88 3.46 28.74
N GLY A 83 -6.71 2.61 29.34
CA GLY A 83 -6.54 1.17 29.31
C GLY A 83 -6.56 0.61 27.89
N ALA A 84 -7.46 1.10 27.02
CA ALA A 84 -7.55 0.65 25.63
C ALA A 84 -6.28 1.00 24.83
N LEU A 85 -5.69 2.17 25.10
CA LEU A 85 -4.42 2.61 24.51
C LEU A 85 -3.29 1.62 24.84
N PHE A 86 -3.10 1.30 26.13
CA PHE A 86 -2.05 0.35 26.54
C PHE A 86 -2.29 -1.07 26.03
N VAL A 87 -3.56 -1.52 26.03
CA VAL A 87 -3.92 -2.84 25.51
C VAL A 87 -3.69 -2.93 24.01
N LEU A 88 -4.03 -1.90 23.24
CA LEU A 88 -3.76 -1.84 21.80
C LEU A 88 -2.26 -1.82 21.51
N MET A 89 -1.49 -1.01 22.24
CA MET A 89 -0.02 -0.97 22.11
C MET A 89 0.60 -2.35 22.41
N ALA A 90 0.18 -3.01 23.50
CA ALA A 90 0.64 -4.34 23.83
C ALA A 90 0.31 -5.36 22.72
N GLY A 91 -0.90 -5.28 22.16
CA GLY A 91 -1.29 -6.12 21.02
C GLY A 91 -0.34 -5.98 19.83
N PHE A 92 0.02 -4.75 19.47
CA PHE A 92 0.93 -4.50 18.33
C PHE A 92 2.34 -5.01 18.62
N VAL A 93 2.86 -4.76 19.83
CA VAL A 93 4.18 -5.26 20.25
C VAL A 93 4.22 -6.79 20.23
N CYS A 94 3.17 -7.47 20.70
CA CYS A 94 3.12 -8.93 20.69
C CYS A 94 2.98 -9.50 19.26
N SER A 95 2.13 -8.91 18.42
CA SER A 95 1.85 -9.43 17.08
C SER A 95 3.00 -9.16 16.10
N GLU A 96 3.65 -8.01 16.24
CA GLU A 96 4.74 -7.57 15.35
C GLU A 96 6.09 -7.57 16.09
N TYR A 97 6.32 -8.53 16.99
CA TYR A 97 7.49 -8.57 17.87
C TYR A 97 8.83 -8.48 17.13
N ARG A 98 8.92 -9.02 15.90
CA ARG A 98 10.13 -8.93 15.06
C ARG A 98 10.42 -7.50 14.64
N LEU A 99 9.39 -6.74 14.26
CA LEU A 99 9.52 -5.33 13.90
C LEU A 99 10.01 -4.53 15.11
N PHE A 100 9.37 -4.71 16.27
CA PHE A 100 9.77 -4.02 17.50
C PHE A 100 11.17 -4.42 17.97
N TYR A 101 11.55 -5.70 17.81
CA TYR A 101 12.90 -6.17 18.09
C TYR A 101 13.91 -5.44 17.20
N ILE A 102 13.68 -5.36 15.89
CA ILE A 102 14.61 -4.67 14.99
C ILE A 102 14.67 -3.16 15.31
N MET A 103 13.52 -2.53 15.60
CA MET A 103 13.47 -1.09 15.86
C MET A 103 14.11 -0.65 17.20
N PHE A 104 14.06 -1.49 18.23
CA PHE A 104 14.46 -1.09 19.60
C PHE A 104 15.63 -1.89 20.18
N LEU A 105 15.91 -3.09 19.67
CA LEU A 105 16.88 -4.02 20.26
C LEU A 105 17.97 -4.48 19.29
N SER A 106 17.83 -4.22 17.99
CA SER A 106 18.83 -4.58 16.98
C SER A 106 19.71 -3.38 16.64
N ASP A 107 21.01 -3.63 16.45
CA ASP A 107 21.98 -2.65 15.94
C ASP A 107 22.05 -2.63 14.40
N GLU A 108 21.24 -3.47 13.74
CA GLU A 108 21.20 -3.59 12.28
C GLU A 108 20.73 -2.30 11.61
N GLU A 109 21.60 -1.69 10.80
CA GLU A 109 21.21 -0.56 9.97
C GLU A 109 20.35 -1.05 8.79
N THR A 110 19.24 -0.37 8.54
CA THR A 110 18.29 -0.76 7.47
C THR A 110 18.31 0.25 6.34
N ILE A 111 17.87 -0.16 5.15
CA ILE A 111 17.76 0.73 3.97
C ILE A 111 16.99 2.03 4.21
N ARG A 112 16.19 2.09 5.28
CA ARG A 112 15.42 3.28 5.66
C ARG A 112 16.30 4.44 6.11
N SER A 113 17.55 4.19 6.50
CA SER A 113 18.49 5.23 6.91
C SER A 113 18.97 6.10 5.75
N THR A 114 19.09 5.50 4.56
CA THR A 114 19.60 6.14 3.32
C THR A 114 18.51 6.48 2.32
N MET A 115 17.30 5.93 2.47
CA MET A 115 16.20 6.15 1.52
C MET A 115 15.84 7.64 1.38
N ALA A 116 15.96 8.16 0.16
CA ALA A 116 15.60 9.53 -0.15
C ALA A 116 14.08 9.70 -0.15
N VAL A 117 13.62 10.87 0.31
CA VAL A 117 12.21 11.25 0.29
C VAL A 117 12.05 12.48 -0.57
N ALA A 118 11.12 12.41 -1.53
CA ALA A 118 10.80 13.54 -2.40
C ALA A 118 10.52 14.82 -1.59
N SER A 119 10.99 15.95 -2.11
CA SER A 119 10.76 17.28 -1.56
C SER A 119 10.05 18.14 -2.60
N TYR A 120 8.98 18.83 -2.20
CA TYR A 120 8.20 19.67 -3.09
C TYR A 120 8.35 21.16 -2.75
N GLY A 121 8.34 22.00 -3.79
CA GLY A 121 8.19 23.45 -3.65
C GLY A 121 6.77 23.83 -3.24
N LEU A 122 6.57 25.07 -2.78
CA LEU A 122 5.26 25.54 -2.27
C LEU A 122 4.10 25.38 -3.26
N THR A 123 4.33 25.67 -4.54
CA THR A 123 3.32 25.52 -5.59
C THR A 123 2.90 24.07 -5.77
N ASP A 124 3.87 23.15 -5.75
CA ASP A 124 3.60 21.73 -5.96
C ASP A 124 3.02 21.08 -4.70
N LEU A 125 3.36 21.57 -3.50
CA LEU A 125 2.66 21.22 -2.26
C LEU A 125 1.17 21.56 -2.35
N TRP A 126 0.81 22.73 -2.88
CA TRP A 126 -0.60 23.10 -2.99
C TRP A 126 -1.35 22.28 -4.04
N LYS A 127 -0.72 22.02 -5.19
CA LYS A 127 -1.28 21.09 -6.19
C LYS A 127 -1.46 19.69 -5.60
N PHE A 128 -0.46 19.20 -4.87
CA PHE A 128 -0.50 17.90 -4.20
C PHE A 128 -1.62 17.84 -3.17
N PHE A 129 -1.79 18.87 -2.33
CA PHE A 129 -2.90 18.97 -1.38
C PHE A 129 -4.27 18.86 -2.10
N ALA A 130 -4.45 19.65 -3.16
CA ALA A 130 -5.70 19.64 -3.94
C ALA A 130 -5.95 18.28 -4.61
N ASP A 131 -4.89 17.63 -5.11
CA ASP A 131 -4.95 16.32 -5.73
C ASP A 131 -5.34 15.23 -4.72
N VAL A 132 -4.64 15.13 -3.58
CA VAL A 132 -4.97 14.12 -2.55
C VAL A 132 -6.33 14.36 -1.90
N PHE A 133 -6.76 15.61 -1.76
CA PHE A 133 -8.10 15.94 -1.27
C PHE A 133 -9.19 15.50 -2.25
N SER A 134 -9.00 15.75 -3.54
CA SER A 134 -10.04 15.52 -4.56
C SER A 134 -10.04 14.09 -5.10
N ARG A 135 -8.87 13.47 -5.32
CA ARG A 135 -8.72 12.15 -5.97
C ARG A 135 -8.27 11.04 -5.01
N GLY A 136 -7.78 11.40 -3.83
CA GLY A 136 -7.23 10.45 -2.87
C GLY A 136 -5.76 10.13 -3.17
N TYR A 137 -5.16 9.27 -2.35
CA TYR A 137 -3.78 8.83 -2.52
C TYR A 137 -3.70 7.53 -3.32
N SER A 138 -2.64 7.30 -4.09
CA SER A 138 -2.45 6.13 -4.97
C SER A 138 -2.80 4.79 -4.29
N HIS A 139 -2.15 4.49 -3.16
CA HIS A 139 -2.37 3.24 -2.41
C HIS A 139 -3.69 3.15 -1.63
N ALA A 140 -4.50 4.21 -1.64
CA ALA A 140 -5.74 4.32 -0.87
C ALA A 140 -6.79 5.14 -1.63
N ARG A 141 -6.97 4.87 -2.94
CA ARG A 141 -7.89 5.65 -3.75
C ARG A 141 -9.32 5.41 -3.30
N SER A 142 -9.98 6.48 -2.89
CA SER A 142 -11.37 6.43 -2.43
C SER A 142 -12.41 6.63 -3.54
N VAL A 143 -11.99 7.00 -4.76
CA VAL A 143 -12.88 7.24 -5.91
C VAL A 143 -14.04 8.20 -5.57
N HIS A 144 -13.87 9.02 -4.53
CA HIS A 144 -14.92 9.85 -3.95
C HIS A 144 -15.24 11.04 -4.83
N THR A 145 -14.33 11.44 -5.72
CA THR A 145 -14.40 12.61 -6.60
C THR A 145 -15.72 12.75 -7.35
N TYR A 146 -16.29 11.63 -7.81
CA TYR A 146 -17.41 11.66 -8.76
C TYR A 146 -18.80 11.75 -8.12
N VAL A 147 -19.01 11.12 -6.95
CA VAL A 147 -20.33 11.04 -6.31
C VAL A 147 -20.26 11.49 -4.85
N VAL A 148 -19.40 10.86 -4.08
CA VAL A 148 -19.26 11.07 -2.62
C VAL A 148 -18.89 12.51 -2.31
N LEU A 149 -17.89 13.07 -2.98
CA LEU A 149 -17.41 14.45 -2.77
C LEU A 149 -18.47 15.50 -3.15
N PRO A 150 -19.11 15.47 -4.33
CA PRO A 150 -20.21 16.39 -4.64
C PRO A 150 -21.37 16.32 -3.64
N VAL A 151 -21.78 15.11 -3.23
CA VAL A 151 -22.86 14.95 -2.23
C VAL A 151 -22.45 15.53 -0.88
N CYS A 152 -21.23 15.23 -0.42
CA CYS A 152 -20.69 15.78 0.83
C CYS A 152 -20.56 17.31 0.75
N ALA A 153 -20.18 17.88 -0.40
CA ALA A 153 -20.06 19.32 -0.58
C ALA A 153 -21.42 20.02 -0.49
N VAL A 154 -22.45 19.50 -1.16
CA VAL A 154 -23.82 20.04 -1.08
C VAL A 154 -24.34 19.94 0.36
N TYR A 155 -24.15 18.78 0.99
CA TYR A 155 -24.56 18.56 2.38
C TYR A 155 -23.80 19.47 3.35
N PHE A 156 -22.50 19.70 3.14
CA PHE A 156 -21.70 20.62 3.96
C PHE A 156 -22.27 22.04 3.94
N VAL A 157 -22.60 22.55 2.75
CA VAL A 157 -23.22 23.88 2.60
C VAL A 157 -24.56 23.94 3.31
N TRP A 158 -25.42 22.94 3.10
CA TRP A 158 -26.73 22.87 3.73
C TRP A 158 -26.66 22.78 5.26
N ASN A 159 -25.87 21.84 5.82
CA ASN A 159 -25.72 21.63 7.26
C ASN A 159 -25.17 22.89 7.95
N ASN A 160 -24.14 23.53 7.38
CA ASN A 160 -23.56 24.74 7.97
C ASN A 160 -24.48 25.97 7.81
N PHE A 161 -25.27 26.04 6.74
CA PHE A 161 -26.29 27.07 6.59
C PHE A 161 -27.35 27.00 7.70
N GLN A 162 -27.74 25.80 8.15
CA GLN A 162 -28.69 25.62 9.26
C GLN A 162 -28.12 26.16 10.60
N TYR A 163 -26.81 26.05 10.82
CA TYR A 163 -26.15 26.66 11.99
C TYR A 163 -26.06 28.18 11.89
N ILE A 164 -25.71 28.72 10.71
CA ILE A 164 -25.62 30.17 10.48
C ILE A 164 -26.99 30.84 10.65
N THR A 165 -28.05 30.19 10.14
CA THR A 165 -29.44 30.67 10.25
C THR A 165 -30.09 30.34 11.60
N ARG A 166 -29.34 29.75 12.55
CA ARG A 166 -29.81 29.35 13.89
C ARG A 166 -31.01 28.40 13.90
N ARG A 167 -31.22 27.66 12.80
CA ARG A 167 -32.25 26.61 12.70
C ARG A 167 -31.82 25.33 13.43
N LYS A 168 -30.52 25.08 13.54
CA LYS A 168 -29.92 23.99 14.31
C LYS A 168 -29.24 24.55 15.56
N SER A 169 -29.54 23.96 16.72
CA SER A 169 -28.89 24.32 17.99
C SER A 169 -27.56 23.56 18.17
N GLY A 170 -26.67 24.09 18.99
CA GLY A 170 -25.33 23.53 19.22
C GLY A 170 -24.23 24.28 18.47
N ARG A 171 -23.04 23.66 18.38
CA ARG A 171 -21.84 24.28 17.79
C ARG A 171 -21.42 23.49 16.55
N ALA A 172 -21.25 24.18 15.42
CA ALA A 172 -20.91 23.55 14.14
C ALA A 172 -19.61 22.72 14.20
N TYR A 173 -18.64 23.10 15.03
CA TYR A 173 -17.39 22.35 15.20
C TYR A 173 -17.54 21.07 16.04
N ALA A 174 -18.67 20.86 16.70
CA ALA A 174 -18.98 19.64 17.46
C ALA A 174 -19.91 18.69 16.67
N ASP A 175 -20.36 19.10 15.49
CA ASP A 175 -21.16 18.28 14.58
C ASP A 175 -20.29 17.16 13.97
N VAL A 176 -20.79 15.93 13.96
CA VAL A 176 -20.03 14.74 13.58
C VAL A 176 -19.60 14.81 12.11
N PHE A 177 -20.45 15.35 11.22
CA PHE A 177 -20.09 15.52 9.81
C PHE A 177 -18.97 16.55 9.65
N ASN A 178 -19.10 17.71 10.30
CA ASN A 178 -18.05 18.74 10.25
C ASN A 178 -16.73 18.28 10.89
N LEU A 179 -16.78 17.52 11.98
CA LEU A 179 -15.60 16.87 12.58
C LEU A 179 -14.93 15.91 11.60
N THR A 180 -15.72 15.13 10.86
CA THR A 180 -15.21 14.22 9.82
C THR A 180 -14.56 15.00 8.68
N MET A 181 -15.17 16.11 8.23
CA MET A 181 -14.58 16.98 7.20
C MET A 181 -13.28 17.65 7.68
N MET A 182 -13.22 18.12 8.92
CA MET A 182 -11.99 18.65 9.53
C MET A 182 -10.90 17.57 9.59
N PHE A 183 -11.26 16.33 9.93
CA PHE A 183 -10.33 15.20 9.95
C PHE A 183 -9.79 14.89 8.55
N ILE A 184 -10.62 14.92 7.52
CA ILE A 184 -10.20 14.74 6.12
C ILE A 184 -9.18 15.81 5.72
N VAL A 185 -9.50 17.08 5.95
CA VAL A 185 -8.62 18.21 5.62
C VAL A 185 -7.32 18.15 6.42
N PHE A 186 -7.39 17.79 7.70
CA PHE A 186 -6.23 17.59 8.56
C PHE A 186 -5.30 16.51 7.98
N ASN A 187 -5.82 15.35 7.59
CA ASN A 187 -5.00 14.28 7.02
C ASN A 187 -4.38 14.69 5.68
N CYS A 188 -5.12 15.40 4.82
CA CYS A 188 -4.57 15.99 3.59
C CYS A 188 -3.41 16.94 3.90
N LEU A 189 -3.58 17.83 4.89
CA LEU A 189 -2.56 18.78 5.29
C LEU A 189 -1.31 18.08 5.83
N ILE A 190 -1.45 17.12 6.74
CA ILE A 190 -0.32 16.36 7.29
C ILE A 190 0.41 15.58 6.19
N CYS A 191 -0.33 14.97 5.27
CA CYS A 191 0.24 14.28 4.11
C CYS A 191 1.03 15.22 3.20
N THR A 192 0.49 16.40 2.89
CA THR A 192 1.21 17.41 2.11
C THR A 192 2.45 17.91 2.83
N LEU A 193 2.32 18.23 4.12
CA LEU A 193 3.41 18.77 4.93
C LEU A 193 4.56 17.77 5.14
N TYR A 194 4.32 16.47 4.97
CA TYR A 194 5.39 15.45 4.93
C TYR A 194 6.39 15.67 3.78
N PHE A 195 5.92 16.17 2.63
CA PHE A 195 6.77 16.48 1.48
C PHE A 195 7.40 17.88 1.56
N TRP A 196 7.11 18.64 2.62
CA TRP A 196 7.77 19.91 2.89
C TRP A 196 9.02 19.70 3.75
N GLU A 197 10.17 19.74 3.09
CA GLU A 197 11.46 19.37 3.66
C GLU A 197 11.85 20.09 4.97
N PRO A 198 11.63 21.41 5.15
CA PRO A 198 11.96 22.08 6.41
C PRO A 198 11.23 21.48 7.62
N LEU A 199 9.95 21.15 7.47
CA LEU A 199 9.19 20.53 8.56
C LEU A 199 9.60 19.08 8.77
N ARG A 200 9.82 18.33 7.68
CA ARG A 200 10.28 16.94 7.77
C ARG A 200 11.61 16.87 8.55
N ARG A 201 12.60 17.67 8.17
CA ARG A 201 13.90 17.75 8.87
C ARG A 201 13.75 18.18 10.33
N LEU A 202 12.83 19.10 10.63
CA LEU A 202 12.54 19.51 12.00
C LEU A 202 12.01 18.34 12.85
N VAL A 203 11.05 17.58 12.32
CA VAL A 203 10.49 16.39 13.00
C VAL A 203 11.58 15.35 13.23
N GLU A 204 12.39 15.06 12.21
CA GLU A 204 13.51 14.11 12.30
C GLU A 204 14.58 14.56 13.31
N THR A 205 14.80 15.87 13.45
CA THR A 205 15.77 16.41 14.42
C THR A 205 15.24 16.36 15.85
N ILE A 206 13.96 16.69 16.07
CA ILE A 206 13.35 16.68 17.42
C ILE A 206 13.09 15.24 17.90
N LEU A 207 12.74 14.34 16.98
CA LEU A 207 12.43 12.94 17.26
C LEU A 207 13.26 12.02 16.35
N PRO A 208 14.57 11.85 16.62
CA PRO A 208 15.46 11.01 15.81
C PRO A 208 14.95 9.58 15.54
N PRO A 209 14.27 8.89 16.49
CA PRO A 209 13.67 7.57 16.22
C PRO A 209 12.57 7.57 15.15
N LEU A 210 12.04 8.74 14.76
CA LEU A 210 11.07 8.89 13.67
C LEU A 210 11.72 9.21 12.31
N LYS A 211 13.06 9.20 12.21
CA LYS A 211 13.74 9.34 10.91
C LYS A 211 13.27 8.23 9.96
N GLY A 212 12.84 8.62 8.76
CA GLY A 212 12.26 7.68 7.78
C GLY A 212 10.82 7.23 8.06
N PHE A 213 10.21 7.64 9.19
CA PHE A 213 8.80 7.37 9.48
C PHE A 213 7.89 8.22 8.58
N GLN A 214 7.15 7.54 7.70
CA GLN A 214 6.27 8.19 6.71
C GLN A 214 4.94 8.64 7.35
N TYR A 215 4.97 9.69 8.17
CA TYR A 215 3.76 10.22 8.81
C TYR A 215 2.72 10.77 7.82
N GLY A 216 3.05 10.93 6.53
CA GLY A 216 2.08 11.24 5.49
C GLY A 216 1.03 10.14 5.23
N ARG A 217 1.21 8.94 5.78
CA ARG A 217 0.24 7.82 5.68
C ARG A 217 -1.08 8.06 6.43
N THR A 218 -1.19 9.13 7.23
CA THR A 218 -2.48 9.59 7.78
C THR A 218 -3.57 9.74 6.69
N ILE A 219 -3.17 10.03 5.45
CA ILE A 219 -4.09 10.12 4.31
C ILE A 219 -4.88 8.83 4.06
N PHE A 220 -4.39 7.66 4.46
CA PHE A 220 -5.07 6.39 4.24
C PHE A 220 -6.40 6.30 5.00
N PHE A 221 -6.55 7.04 6.11
CA PHE A 221 -7.82 7.12 6.84
C PHE A 221 -8.90 7.88 6.07
N ASN A 222 -8.53 8.71 5.07
CA ASN A 222 -9.50 9.46 4.29
C ASN A 222 -10.37 8.56 3.42
N ALA A 223 -9.90 7.37 3.05
CA ALA A 223 -10.73 6.39 2.36
C ALA A 223 -11.96 5.99 3.19
N PHE A 224 -11.77 5.73 4.48
CA PHE A 224 -12.88 5.52 5.40
C PHE A 224 -13.64 6.82 5.69
N ALA A 225 -12.94 7.92 5.99
CA ALA A 225 -13.57 9.16 6.41
C ALA A 225 -14.53 9.75 5.36
N TRP A 226 -14.19 9.67 4.07
CA TRP A 226 -15.08 10.12 2.99
C TRP A 226 -16.39 9.34 2.94
N TYR A 227 -16.33 8.02 3.07
CA TYR A 227 -17.52 7.17 3.04
C TYR A 227 -18.30 7.24 4.35
N PHE A 228 -17.63 7.54 5.47
CA PHE A 228 -18.29 7.85 6.73
C PHE A 228 -19.02 9.20 6.68
N ALA A 229 -18.41 10.24 6.10
CA ALA A 229 -19.06 11.53 5.87
C ALA A 229 -20.28 11.38 4.94
N PHE A 230 -20.15 10.61 3.86
CA PHE A 230 -21.24 10.29 2.96
C PHE A 230 -22.37 9.51 3.66
N PHE A 231 -22.03 8.58 4.54
CA PHE A 231 -23.01 7.90 5.38
C PHE A 231 -23.83 8.86 6.23
N ILE A 232 -23.18 9.81 6.90
CA ILE A 232 -23.88 10.82 7.70
C ILE A 232 -24.80 11.66 6.81
N ALA A 233 -24.29 12.14 5.67
CA ALA A 233 -25.08 12.94 4.73
C ALA A 233 -26.34 12.22 4.22
N VAL A 234 -26.22 10.93 3.86
CA VAL A 234 -27.35 10.11 3.40
C VAL A 234 -28.32 9.80 4.54
N LYS A 235 -27.81 9.50 5.74
CA LYS A 235 -28.64 9.24 6.93
C LYS A 235 -29.48 10.47 7.27
N ASP A 236 -28.85 11.63 7.37
CA ASP A 236 -29.53 12.89 7.72
C ASP A 236 -30.49 13.33 6.60
N LEU A 237 -30.19 13.04 5.33
CA LEU A 237 -31.13 13.26 4.23
C LEU A 237 -32.45 12.51 4.44
N ILE A 238 -32.38 11.25 4.90
CA ILE A 238 -33.56 10.42 5.17
C ILE A 238 -34.28 10.87 6.45
N GLU A 239 -33.50 11.20 7.49
CA GLU A 239 -34.02 11.54 8.82
C GLU A 239 -34.53 12.99 8.95
N GLU A 240 -34.05 13.96 8.16
CA GLU A 240 -34.47 15.36 8.30
C GLU A 240 -35.44 15.82 7.21
N ILE A 241 -35.24 15.40 5.94
CA ILE A 241 -36.13 15.85 4.84
C ILE A 241 -37.44 15.04 4.83
N HIS A 242 -37.37 13.77 5.19
CA HIS A 242 -38.47 12.80 5.17
C HIS A 242 -39.20 12.67 3.81
N GLY A 243 -39.94 11.57 3.64
CA GLY A 243 -40.77 11.34 2.45
C GLY A 243 -40.08 10.61 1.28
N LYS A 244 -40.89 10.19 0.29
CA LYS A 244 -40.48 9.27 -0.78
C LYS A 244 -39.30 9.79 -1.62
N ALA A 245 -39.24 11.10 -1.86
CA ALA A 245 -38.17 11.72 -2.63
C ALA A 245 -36.80 11.62 -1.94
N ALA A 246 -36.74 11.78 -0.62
CA ALA A 246 -35.49 11.66 0.16
C ALA A 246 -34.92 10.23 0.07
N TYR A 247 -35.78 9.22 0.21
CA TYR A 247 -35.39 7.81 0.01
C TYR A 247 -34.88 7.55 -1.41
N ILE A 248 -35.58 8.03 -2.44
CA ILE A 248 -35.15 7.85 -3.83
C ILE A 248 -33.76 8.47 -4.04
N MET A 249 -33.54 9.71 -3.58
CA MET A 249 -32.25 10.38 -3.70
C MET A 249 -31.14 9.63 -2.94
N ALA A 250 -31.41 9.20 -1.71
CA ALA A 250 -30.47 8.44 -0.89
C ALA A 250 -30.05 7.12 -1.53
N TYR A 251 -31.02 6.32 -1.98
CA TYR A 251 -30.75 5.05 -2.66
C TYR A 251 -30.03 5.27 -4.00
N THR A 252 -30.43 6.29 -4.76
CA THR A 252 -29.76 6.64 -6.03
C THR A 252 -28.31 7.01 -5.80
N ALA A 253 -28.01 7.86 -4.81
CA ALA A 253 -26.65 8.23 -4.45
C ALA A 253 -25.83 7.00 -4.01
N CYS A 254 -26.42 6.09 -3.22
CA CYS A 254 -25.76 4.86 -2.79
C CYS A 254 -25.45 3.92 -3.97
N ILE A 255 -26.40 3.72 -4.88
CA ILE A 255 -26.23 2.88 -6.07
C ILE A 255 -25.20 3.51 -7.00
N ALA A 256 -25.28 4.81 -7.23
CA ALA A 256 -24.30 5.55 -8.03
C ALA A 256 -22.88 5.42 -7.46
N ALA A 257 -22.71 5.52 -6.14
CA ALA A 257 -21.40 5.31 -5.50
C ALA A 257 -20.87 3.88 -5.72
N ILE A 258 -21.72 2.85 -5.57
CA ILE A 258 -21.32 1.45 -5.84
C ILE A 258 -20.90 1.27 -7.30
N LEU A 259 -21.72 1.76 -8.24
CA LEU A 259 -21.46 1.64 -9.67
C LEU A 259 -20.17 2.36 -10.05
N VAL A 260 -19.97 3.60 -9.59
CA VAL A 260 -18.76 4.37 -9.86
C VAL A 260 -17.51 3.68 -9.31
N VAL A 261 -17.55 3.17 -8.07
CA VAL A 261 -16.42 2.44 -7.51
C VAL A 261 -16.10 1.19 -8.34
N GLY A 262 -17.13 0.42 -8.72
CA GLY A 262 -16.95 -0.80 -9.52
C GLY A 262 -16.57 -0.56 -10.98
N SER A 263 -16.91 0.59 -11.55
CA SER A 263 -16.69 0.90 -12.97
C SER A 263 -15.48 1.80 -13.24
N THR A 264 -14.84 2.35 -12.21
CA THR A 264 -13.71 3.26 -12.38
C THR A 264 -12.40 2.49 -12.36
N GLN A 265 -11.71 2.45 -13.51
CA GLN A 265 -10.37 1.89 -13.58
C GLN A 265 -9.40 2.75 -12.77
N CYS A 266 -8.72 2.13 -11.80
CA CYS A 266 -7.58 2.71 -11.11
C CYS A 266 -6.66 1.62 -10.54
N GLU A 267 -5.58 2.04 -9.89
CA GLU A 267 -4.63 1.14 -9.22
C GLU A 267 -5.38 0.20 -8.26
N TYR A 268 -5.08 -1.10 -8.29
CA TYR A 268 -5.68 -2.12 -7.42
C TYR A 268 -7.20 -2.31 -7.57
N SER A 269 -7.80 -1.86 -8.67
CA SER A 269 -9.21 -2.12 -8.98
C SER A 269 -9.44 -3.53 -9.55
N ASP A 270 -9.14 -4.55 -8.75
CA ASP A 270 -9.18 -5.95 -9.20
C ASP A 270 -10.56 -6.38 -9.68
N PHE A 271 -11.63 -5.87 -9.04
CA PHE A 271 -13.00 -6.10 -9.49
C PHE A 271 -13.24 -5.53 -10.90
N TYR A 272 -12.82 -4.29 -11.14
CA TYR A 272 -12.91 -3.66 -12.47
C TYR A 272 -12.13 -4.47 -13.50
N ASN A 273 -10.87 -4.82 -13.19
CA ASN A 273 -10.00 -5.57 -14.09
C ASN A 273 -10.57 -6.95 -14.41
N THR A 274 -11.16 -7.63 -13.43
CA THR A 274 -11.83 -8.93 -13.62
C THR A 274 -13.03 -8.79 -14.56
N CYS A 275 -13.89 -7.79 -14.34
CA CYS A 275 -15.02 -7.52 -15.23
C CYS A 275 -14.56 -7.14 -16.64
N TYR A 276 -13.55 -6.27 -16.75
CA TYR A 276 -12.96 -5.83 -18.00
C TYR A 276 -12.40 -7.01 -18.78
N CYS A 277 -11.59 -7.88 -18.14
CA CYS A 277 -10.95 -8.99 -18.82
C CYS A 277 -11.96 -9.99 -19.36
N ASN A 278 -12.96 -10.36 -18.55
CA ASN A 278 -14.02 -11.27 -18.98
C ASN A 278 -14.87 -10.67 -20.12
N LEU A 279 -15.23 -9.39 -20.02
CA LEU A 279 -15.99 -8.71 -21.07
C LEU A 279 -15.16 -8.60 -22.37
N TYR A 280 -13.87 -8.29 -22.25
CA TYR A 280 -12.96 -8.20 -23.39
C TYR A 280 -12.86 -9.55 -24.11
N ARG A 281 -12.66 -10.66 -23.38
CA ARG A 281 -12.66 -12.02 -23.94
C ARG A 281 -13.97 -12.34 -24.67
N LEU A 282 -15.11 -12.01 -24.06
CA LEU A 282 -16.44 -12.26 -24.64
C LEU A 282 -16.70 -11.45 -25.92
N VAL A 283 -16.24 -10.20 -25.99
CA VAL A 283 -16.53 -9.28 -27.10
C VAL A 283 -15.48 -9.36 -28.22
N LYS A 284 -14.21 -9.52 -27.86
CA LYS A 284 -13.08 -9.51 -28.80
C LYS A 284 -12.63 -10.91 -29.20
N HIS A 285 -13.11 -11.96 -28.53
CA HIS A 285 -12.72 -13.35 -28.78
C HIS A 285 -11.19 -13.54 -28.79
N THR A 286 -10.49 -12.79 -27.94
CA THR A 286 -9.03 -12.83 -27.80
C THR A 286 -8.64 -12.57 -26.36
N GLU A 287 -7.45 -13.05 -26.00
CA GLU A 287 -6.90 -12.88 -24.67
C GLU A 287 -6.46 -11.45 -24.40
N VAL A 288 -6.59 -11.05 -23.15
CA VAL A 288 -6.21 -9.71 -22.69
C VAL A 288 -4.71 -9.72 -22.43
N ASN A 289 -4.04 -8.60 -22.67
CA ASN A 289 -2.65 -8.41 -22.30
C ASN A 289 -2.47 -8.21 -20.78
N GLN A 290 -2.96 -9.16 -19.97
CA GLN A 290 -2.84 -9.20 -18.51
C GLN A 290 -2.63 -10.65 -18.08
N LEU A 291 -1.63 -10.87 -17.22
CA LEU A 291 -1.41 -12.18 -16.61
C LEU A 291 -2.50 -12.47 -15.59
N SER A 292 -3.02 -13.69 -15.59
CA SER A 292 -3.78 -14.25 -14.48
C SER A 292 -2.85 -14.48 -13.27
N TYR A 293 -3.46 -14.70 -12.11
CA TYR A 293 -2.71 -15.03 -10.89
C TYR A 293 -1.81 -16.26 -11.09
N ASN A 294 -2.31 -17.30 -11.77
CA ASN A 294 -1.54 -18.53 -12.04
C ASN A 294 -0.34 -18.25 -12.97
N GLU A 295 -0.57 -17.49 -14.04
CA GLU A 295 0.50 -17.12 -14.98
C GLU A 295 1.53 -16.18 -14.34
N PHE A 296 1.14 -15.29 -13.43
CA PHE A 296 2.09 -14.42 -12.72
C PHE A 296 3.05 -15.21 -11.83
N TYR A 297 2.58 -16.28 -11.18
CA TYR A 297 3.40 -17.13 -10.31
C TYR A 297 4.02 -18.33 -11.05
N GLY A 298 3.92 -18.38 -12.38
CA GLY A 298 4.60 -19.37 -13.21
C GLY A 298 3.97 -20.77 -13.22
N GLY A 299 2.70 -20.89 -12.79
CA GLY A 299 1.90 -22.10 -12.91
C GLY A 299 2.63 -23.39 -12.50
N SER A 300 2.53 -24.42 -13.33
CA SER A 300 3.26 -25.68 -13.14
C SER A 300 4.71 -25.62 -13.65
N LEU A 301 5.04 -24.65 -14.52
CA LEU A 301 6.36 -24.49 -15.15
C LEU A 301 7.50 -24.39 -14.14
N ILE A 302 7.35 -23.55 -13.11
CA ILE A 302 8.41 -23.37 -12.09
C ILE A 302 8.63 -24.63 -11.27
N GLY A 303 7.56 -25.39 -11.01
CA GLY A 303 7.65 -26.71 -10.37
C GLY A 303 8.45 -27.70 -11.21
N GLN A 304 8.22 -27.74 -12.52
CA GLN A 304 8.97 -28.59 -13.45
C GLN A 304 10.46 -28.24 -13.47
N ILE A 305 10.79 -26.94 -13.52
CA ILE A 305 12.19 -26.48 -13.49
C ILE A 305 12.86 -26.92 -12.18
N LYS A 306 12.17 -26.72 -11.06
CA LYS A 306 12.65 -27.07 -9.72
C LYS A 306 12.97 -28.56 -9.60
N ASP A 307 12.11 -29.42 -10.13
CA ASP A 307 12.30 -30.87 -10.15
C ASP A 307 13.44 -31.28 -11.10
N ASP A 308 13.51 -30.68 -12.29
CA ASP A 308 14.51 -30.99 -13.32
C ASP A 308 15.94 -30.66 -12.86
N ILE A 309 16.14 -29.58 -12.11
CA ILE A 309 17.46 -29.21 -11.55
C ILE A 309 17.74 -29.88 -10.21
N GLY A 310 16.79 -30.62 -9.64
CA GLY A 310 16.93 -31.22 -8.32
C GLY A 310 17.14 -30.18 -7.21
N TYR A 311 16.40 -29.07 -7.25
CA TYR A 311 16.60 -27.90 -6.39
C TYR A 311 16.62 -28.27 -4.89
N THR A 312 17.56 -27.66 -4.18
CA THR A 312 17.73 -27.77 -2.73
C THR A 312 17.70 -26.39 -2.07
N PRO A 313 17.20 -26.24 -0.82
CA PRO A 313 17.02 -24.91 -0.20
C PRO A 313 18.29 -24.09 0.02
N ASP A 314 19.46 -24.72 -0.01
CA ASP A 314 20.78 -24.10 0.04
C ASP A 314 21.19 -23.45 -1.28
N GLN A 315 20.51 -23.79 -2.38
CA GLN A 315 20.71 -23.14 -3.67
C GLN A 315 19.87 -21.85 -3.74
N GLY A 316 20.51 -20.76 -4.16
CA GLY A 316 19.86 -19.47 -4.36
C GLY A 316 19.57 -19.20 -5.84
N ALA A 317 18.54 -18.41 -6.08
CA ALA A 317 18.18 -17.98 -7.43
C ALA A 317 17.96 -16.47 -7.51
N CYS A 318 18.12 -15.95 -8.71
CA CYS A 318 17.74 -14.61 -9.12
C CYS A 318 16.81 -14.68 -10.32
N VAL A 319 16.06 -13.60 -10.57
CA VAL A 319 15.25 -13.43 -11.77
C VAL A 319 15.74 -12.28 -12.63
N TYR A 320 15.63 -12.45 -13.94
CA TYR A 320 15.79 -11.37 -14.92
C TYR A 320 14.54 -11.26 -15.79
N GLY A 321 13.83 -10.14 -15.70
CA GLY A 321 12.57 -9.95 -16.43
C GLY A 321 11.35 -10.63 -15.81
N PHE A 322 11.43 -11.08 -14.55
CA PHE A 322 10.29 -11.49 -13.74
C PHE A 322 10.29 -10.77 -12.38
N HIS A 323 9.21 -10.93 -11.61
CA HIS A 323 9.22 -10.59 -10.18
C HIS A 323 9.76 -11.78 -9.36
N PRO A 324 10.70 -11.58 -8.41
CA PRO A 324 11.24 -12.64 -7.55
C PRO A 324 10.16 -13.42 -6.79
N ALA A 325 9.03 -12.75 -6.52
CA ALA A 325 7.86 -13.35 -5.89
C ALA A 325 7.36 -14.61 -6.62
N MET A 326 7.60 -14.74 -7.94
CA MET A 326 7.35 -15.96 -8.70
C MET A 326 8.11 -17.16 -8.12
N LEU A 327 9.42 -17.01 -7.88
CA LEU A 327 10.25 -18.08 -7.34
C LEU A 327 9.97 -18.32 -5.86
N SER A 328 9.85 -17.26 -5.06
CA SER A 328 9.58 -17.39 -3.62
C SER A 328 8.23 -18.07 -3.35
N TYR A 329 7.21 -17.83 -4.17
CA TYR A 329 5.91 -18.50 -4.09
C TYR A 329 6.01 -20.01 -4.31
N ASN A 330 6.92 -20.43 -5.20
CA ASN A 330 7.21 -21.84 -5.50
C ASN A 330 8.27 -22.45 -4.55
N GLY A 331 8.62 -21.75 -3.47
CA GLY A 331 9.55 -22.22 -2.45
C GLY A 331 10.99 -22.38 -2.97
N ILE A 332 11.41 -21.50 -3.88
CA ILE A 332 12.80 -21.34 -4.30
C ILE A 332 13.34 -20.08 -3.59
N SER A 333 14.46 -20.23 -2.90
CA SER A 333 15.16 -19.14 -2.20
C SER A 333 15.67 -18.12 -3.21
N THR A 334 15.38 -16.84 -2.99
CA THR A 334 15.82 -15.76 -3.88
C THR A 334 16.83 -14.84 -3.20
N VAL A 335 17.89 -14.48 -3.92
CA VAL A 335 18.83 -13.43 -3.48
C VAL A 335 18.32 -12.04 -3.89
N ASP A 336 17.42 -11.95 -4.86
CA ASP A 336 16.69 -10.74 -5.17
C ASP A 336 15.34 -10.63 -4.45
N GLY A 337 14.76 -9.44 -4.45
CA GLY A 337 13.48 -9.21 -3.79
C GLY A 337 12.94 -7.80 -3.89
N TYR A 338 11.64 -7.68 -3.66
CA TYR A 338 10.96 -6.40 -3.46
C TYR A 338 10.58 -6.23 -1.98
N CYS A 339 11.51 -5.68 -1.21
CA CYS A 339 11.39 -5.53 0.23
C CYS A 339 11.61 -4.07 0.65
N GLY A 340 10.62 -3.50 1.34
CA GLY A 340 10.73 -2.14 1.88
C GLY A 340 11.53 -2.05 3.18
N TYR A 341 12.08 -3.15 3.69
CA TYR A 341 12.78 -3.18 4.97
C TYR A 341 13.73 -4.38 5.04
N TYR A 342 15.02 -4.13 4.78
CA TYR A 342 16.12 -5.09 4.88
C TYR A 342 17.41 -4.35 5.25
N SER A 343 18.51 -5.07 5.47
CA SER A 343 19.78 -4.48 5.92
C SER A 343 20.39 -3.54 4.88
N GLN A 344 21.03 -2.48 5.37
CA GLN A 344 21.79 -1.55 4.55
C GLN A 344 23.03 -2.22 3.95
N ASP A 345 23.68 -3.10 4.72
CA ASP A 345 24.82 -3.91 4.26
C ASP A 345 24.45 -4.77 3.04
N TYR A 346 23.30 -5.46 3.08
CA TYR A 346 22.83 -6.24 1.93
C TYR A 346 22.50 -5.36 0.72
N LYS A 347 21.96 -4.15 0.93
CA LYS A 347 21.73 -3.20 -0.16
C LYS A 347 23.05 -2.85 -0.87
N GLU A 348 24.12 -2.68 -0.11
CA GLU A 348 25.45 -2.36 -0.64
C GLU A 348 26.09 -3.56 -1.36
N GLN A 349 25.97 -4.77 -0.81
CA GLN A 349 26.44 -5.99 -1.46
C GLN A 349 25.70 -6.23 -2.80
N PHE A 350 24.37 -6.13 -2.79
CA PHE A 350 23.59 -6.27 -4.02
C PHE A 350 23.84 -5.13 -5.00
N ARG A 351 24.18 -3.92 -4.52
CA ARG A 351 24.60 -2.81 -5.38
C ARG A 351 25.85 -3.17 -6.19
N THR A 352 26.79 -3.90 -5.61
CA THR A 352 28.02 -4.36 -6.28
C THR A 352 27.67 -5.27 -7.46
N VAL A 353 26.75 -6.21 -7.26
CA VAL A 353 26.24 -7.09 -8.34
C VAL A 353 25.73 -6.31 -9.54
N ILE A 354 24.91 -5.30 -9.31
CA ILE A 354 24.27 -4.53 -10.38
C ILE A 354 25.07 -3.29 -10.82
N ALA A 355 26.25 -3.05 -10.24
CA ALA A 355 27.03 -1.84 -10.51
C ALA A 355 27.29 -1.60 -12.02
N PRO A 356 27.60 -2.63 -12.84
CA PRO A 356 27.72 -2.46 -14.29
C PRO A 356 26.44 -1.91 -14.94
N ALA A 357 25.27 -2.45 -14.59
CA ALA A 357 23.98 -1.96 -15.10
C ALA A 357 23.66 -0.53 -14.62
N LEU A 358 24.00 -0.19 -13.37
CA LEU A 358 23.78 1.17 -12.84
C LEU A 358 24.69 2.20 -13.53
N MET A 359 25.94 1.84 -13.83
CA MET A 359 26.85 2.72 -14.58
C MET A 359 26.37 2.95 -16.02
N ALA A 360 25.77 1.92 -16.65
CA ALA A 360 25.20 2.03 -17.98
C ALA A 360 23.93 2.88 -18.01
N ASN A 361 23.17 2.95 -16.91
CA ASN A 361 21.90 3.65 -16.84
C ASN A 361 21.73 4.53 -15.59
N PRO A 362 21.93 5.85 -15.71
CA PRO A 362 21.80 6.79 -14.59
C PRO A 362 20.41 6.80 -13.92
N ASN A 363 19.35 6.44 -14.65
CA ASN A 363 18.00 6.36 -14.06
C ASN A 363 17.91 5.18 -13.09
N TRP A 364 18.48 4.03 -13.44
CA TRP A 364 18.54 2.89 -12.51
C TRP A 364 19.44 3.19 -11.33
N GLN A 365 20.55 3.89 -11.55
CA GLN A 365 21.43 4.32 -10.46
C GLN A 365 20.68 5.16 -9.42
N SER A 366 20.02 6.25 -9.84
CA SER A 366 19.23 7.06 -8.92
C SER A 366 18.10 6.24 -8.29
N TYR A 367 17.40 5.42 -9.07
CA TYR A 367 16.31 4.59 -8.56
C TYR A 367 16.76 3.64 -7.43
N TYR A 368 17.85 2.91 -7.63
CA TYR A 368 18.35 1.96 -6.64
C TYR A 368 19.02 2.65 -5.45
N ASP A 369 19.86 3.66 -5.71
CA ASP A 369 20.60 4.36 -4.66
C ASP A 369 19.65 5.14 -3.74
N ASP A 370 18.68 5.85 -4.31
CA ASP A 370 17.73 6.69 -3.57
C ASP A 370 16.61 5.88 -2.92
N TRP A 371 16.08 4.82 -3.57
CA TRP A 371 14.93 4.08 -3.06
C TRP A 371 15.28 2.67 -2.56
N GLY A 372 15.98 1.88 -3.37
CA GLY A 372 16.57 0.60 -2.98
C GLY A 372 15.62 -0.51 -2.56
N CYS A 373 14.30 -0.33 -2.65
CA CYS A 373 13.36 -1.39 -2.20
C CYS A 373 13.31 -2.58 -3.16
N ARG A 374 13.72 -2.41 -4.42
CA ARG A 374 13.84 -3.50 -5.42
C ARG A 374 15.30 -3.82 -5.64
N ALA A 375 15.77 -4.89 -5.02
CA ALA A 375 17.05 -5.51 -5.32
C ALA A 375 16.81 -6.50 -6.44
N TYR A 376 16.83 -6.02 -7.69
CA TYR A 376 16.51 -6.78 -8.91
C TYR A 376 17.69 -6.68 -9.89
N LEU A 377 17.80 -7.63 -10.81
CA LEU A 377 18.69 -7.51 -11.97
C LEU A 377 18.05 -6.55 -12.99
N TYR A 378 18.75 -5.45 -13.31
CA TYR A 378 18.24 -4.38 -14.18
C TYR A 378 18.72 -4.51 -15.62
N SER A 379 17.86 -4.21 -16.59
CA SER A 379 18.28 -4.11 -18.00
C SER A 379 19.10 -2.85 -18.23
N ALA A 380 20.27 -3.00 -18.84
CA ALA A 380 21.16 -1.89 -19.20
C ALA A 380 20.47 -0.87 -20.12
N SER A 381 19.55 -1.32 -20.97
CA SER A 381 18.80 -0.47 -21.91
C SER A 381 17.87 0.54 -21.21
N GLY A 382 17.54 0.33 -19.93
CA GLY A 382 16.54 1.11 -19.22
C GLY A 382 15.11 0.61 -19.39
N GLN A 383 14.88 -0.43 -20.18
CA GLN A 383 13.55 -1.06 -20.26
C GLN A 383 13.18 -1.70 -18.92
N ASN A 384 11.92 -1.52 -18.53
CA ASN A 384 11.32 -2.32 -17.47
C ASN A 384 10.98 -3.70 -18.06
N THR A 385 11.75 -4.70 -17.68
CA THR A 385 11.62 -6.08 -18.18
C THR A 385 10.74 -6.96 -17.28
N TYR A 386 10.58 -6.60 -16.01
CA TYR A 386 9.89 -7.41 -14.99
C TYR A 386 8.37 -7.22 -14.95
N ASP A 387 7.87 -6.04 -15.37
CA ASP A 387 6.44 -5.71 -15.41
C ASP A 387 5.92 -5.84 -16.84
N PHE A 388 5.45 -7.03 -17.21
CA PHE A 388 5.06 -7.37 -18.57
C PHE A 388 3.64 -7.93 -18.65
N GLY A 389 3.00 -7.69 -19.79
CA GLY A 389 1.68 -8.28 -20.09
C GLY A 389 1.82 -9.64 -20.78
N ALA A 390 0.76 -10.44 -20.75
CA ALA A 390 0.73 -11.79 -21.34
C ALA A 390 1.16 -11.84 -22.81
N ASN A 391 0.98 -10.77 -23.58
CA ASN A 391 1.33 -10.72 -25.01
C ASN A 391 2.63 -9.93 -25.27
N ALA A 392 3.41 -9.63 -24.24
CA ALA A 392 4.62 -8.83 -24.38
C ALA A 392 5.74 -9.64 -25.05
N ALA A 393 6.39 -9.05 -26.06
CA ALA A 393 7.54 -9.64 -26.73
C ALA A 393 8.66 -9.94 -25.71
N ALA A 394 9.38 -11.03 -25.97
CA ALA A 394 10.52 -11.51 -25.18
C ALA A 394 11.79 -11.38 -26.03
N ASP A 395 12.08 -10.17 -26.49
CA ASP A 395 13.26 -9.89 -27.31
C ASP A 395 14.53 -10.19 -26.51
N ALA A 396 15.50 -10.85 -27.13
CA ALA A 396 16.78 -11.16 -26.49
C ALA A 396 17.49 -9.89 -26.01
N GLN A 397 18.13 -9.96 -24.84
CA GLN A 397 18.74 -8.81 -24.17
C GLN A 397 20.15 -9.13 -23.69
N GLU A 398 20.97 -8.11 -23.53
CA GLU A 398 22.17 -8.20 -22.72
C GLU A 398 21.82 -8.08 -21.23
N ILE A 399 22.65 -8.69 -20.38
CA ILE A 399 22.66 -8.49 -18.94
C ILE A 399 24.03 -7.95 -18.51
N LEU A 400 24.06 -6.99 -17.59
CA LEU A 400 25.30 -6.43 -17.06
C LEU A 400 25.34 -6.65 -15.55
N ILE A 401 26.09 -7.65 -15.11
CA ILE A 401 26.23 -8.04 -13.71
C ILE A 401 27.70 -8.31 -13.35
N ASP A 402 28.01 -8.19 -12.08
CA ASP A 402 29.21 -8.76 -11.46
C ASP A 402 28.87 -10.17 -10.96
N GLU A 403 29.23 -11.18 -11.75
CA GLU A 403 28.95 -12.59 -11.45
C GLU A 403 29.60 -13.05 -10.13
N PRO A 404 30.89 -12.78 -9.86
CA PRO A 404 31.51 -13.20 -8.60
C PRO A 404 30.80 -12.63 -7.37
N ALA A 405 30.37 -11.36 -7.43
CA ALA A 405 29.60 -10.75 -6.36
C ALA A 405 28.22 -11.40 -6.20
N LEU A 406 27.57 -11.79 -7.31
CA LEU A 406 26.27 -12.48 -7.27
C LEU A 406 26.40 -13.88 -6.67
N LYS A 407 27.48 -14.60 -6.99
CA LYS A 407 27.80 -15.90 -6.40
C LYS A 407 28.12 -15.81 -4.91
N GLU A 408 28.80 -14.74 -4.47
CA GLU A 408 29.07 -14.49 -3.04
C GLU A 408 27.77 -14.28 -2.23
N LEU A 409 26.72 -13.75 -2.86
CA LEU A 409 25.37 -13.67 -2.26
C LEU A 409 24.65 -15.03 -2.19
N GLY A 410 25.26 -16.11 -2.68
CA GLY A 410 24.70 -17.46 -2.69
C GLY A 410 23.73 -17.71 -3.84
N CYS A 411 23.93 -17.04 -4.98
CA CYS A 411 23.15 -17.30 -6.19
C CYS A 411 23.79 -18.40 -7.03
N ASP A 412 23.01 -19.41 -7.41
CA ASP A 412 23.42 -20.48 -8.32
C ASP A 412 22.74 -20.34 -9.68
N TYR A 413 21.48 -19.87 -9.69
CA TYR A 413 20.63 -19.86 -10.89
C TYR A 413 20.05 -18.50 -11.23
N ILE A 414 19.96 -18.18 -12.51
CA ILE A 414 19.20 -17.04 -13.02
C ILE A 414 18.02 -17.54 -13.86
N PHE A 415 16.81 -17.19 -13.43
CA PHE A 415 15.57 -17.43 -14.15
C PHE A 415 15.24 -16.21 -15.00
N SER A 416 15.49 -16.31 -16.30
CA SER A 416 15.31 -15.20 -17.22
C SER A 416 14.06 -15.36 -18.09
N ARG A 417 13.33 -14.26 -18.29
CA ARG A 417 12.19 -14.20 -19.23
C ARG A 417 12.64 -14.16 -20.69
N VAL A 418 13.83 -13.64 -20.92
CA VAL A 418 14.39 -13.39 -22.25
C VAL A 418 15.71 -14.14 -22.40
N GLU A 419 16.07 -14.46 -23.63
CA GLU A 419 17.41 -14.97 -23.91
C GLU A 419 18.45 -13.88 -23.60
N ILE A 420 19.48 -14.25 -22.85
CA ILE A 420 20.63 -13.40 -22.53
C ILE A 420 21.70 -13.59 -23.61
N THR A 421 21.94 -12.55 -24.42
CA THR A 421 22.81 -12.63 -25.61
C THR A 421 24.30 -12.62 -25.28
N ASN A 422 24.69 -12.11 -24.11
CA ASN A 422 26.08 -11.99 -23.65
C ASN A 422 26.39 -12.92 -22.46
N ALA A 423 25.70 -14.07 -22.37
CA ALA A 423 25.83 -15.02 -21.26
C ALA A 423 27.28 -15.46 -21.01
N GLU A 424 28.02 -15.86 -22.06
CA GLU A 424 29.43 -16.26 -21.95
C GLU A 424 30.32 -15.11 -21.43
N GLU A 425 30.06 -13.87 -21.85
CA GLU A 425 30.84 -12.70 -21.39
C GLU A 425 30.61 -12.41 -19.90
N MET A 426 29.43 -12.77 -19.39
CA MET A 426 29.02 -12.58 -18.00
C MET A 426 29.26 -13.83 -17.14
N GLN A 427 30.00 -14.84 -17.62
CA GLN A 427 30.31 -16.07 -16.87
C GLN A 427 29.05 -16.81 -16.39
N ILE A 428 28.00 -16.81 -17.22
CA ILE A 428 26.78 -17.58 -16.98
C ILE A 428 26.50 -18.51 -18.16
N SER A 429 26.02 -19.72 -17.87
CA SER A 429 25.80 -20.75 -18.87
C SER A 429 24.30 -21.07 -19.00
N LEU A 430 23.79 -21.14 -20.23
CA LEU A 430 22.40 -21.53 -20.46
C LEU A 430 22.27 -23.04 -20.23
N LEU A 431 21.52 -23.43 -19.20
CA LEU A 431 21.23 -24.84 -18.92
C LEU A 431 20.14 -25.36 -19.86
N ARG A 432 18.99 -24.67 -19.87
CA ARG A 432 17.81 -25.11 -20.61
C ARG A 432 16.77 -24.00 -20.77
N VAL A 433 15.97 -24.11 -21.83
CA VAL A 433 14.78 -23.29 -22.04
C VAL A 433 13.55 -24.14 -21.72
N TYR A 434 12.69 -23.60 -20.86
CA TYR A 434 11.45 -24.24 -20.41
C TYR A 434 10.25 -23.49 -20.97
N GLN A 435 9.30 -24.25 -21.50
CA GLN A 435 8.04 -23.75 -22.05
C GLN A 435 6.98 -24.84 -21.88
N ASP A 436 5.75 -24.42 -21.57
CA ASP A 436 4.57 -25.27 -21.61
C ASP A 436 3.42 -24.57 -22.36
N ASP A 437 2.29 -25.27 -22.48
CA ASP A 437 1.08 -24.74 -23.13
C ASP A 437 0.23 -23.88 -22.18
N GLU A 438 0.55 -23.83 -20.88
CA GLU A 438 -0.21 -23.09 -19.87
C GLU A 438 0.26 -21.63 -19.76
N MET A 439 1.56 -21.40 -19.92
CA MET A 439 2.20 -20.11 -19.70
C MET A 439 2.34 -19.33 -21.01
N PRO A 440 2.09 -18.00 -20.99
CA PRO A 440 2.25 -17.16 -22.18
C PRO A 440 3.71 -16.75 -22.45
N TYR A 441 4.67 -17.33 -21.71
CA TYR A 441 6.09 -17.02 -21.81
C TYR A 441 6.95 -18.26 -21.57
N CYS A 442 8.22 -18.19 -21.97
CA CYS A 442 9.23 -19.20 -21.67
C CYS A 442 10.12 -18.73 -20.51
N VAL A 443 10.84 -19.67 -19.89
CA VAL A 443 11.88 -19.40 -18.89
C VAL A 443 13.21 -19.94 -19.40
N TYR A 444 14.19 -19.06 -19.55
CA TYR A 444 15.58 -19.39 -19.83
C TYR A 444 16.30 -19.56 -18.50
N LEU A 445 16.74 -20.76 -18.20
CA LEU A 445 17.46 -21.05 -16.97
C LEU A 445 18.97 -21.00 -17.23
N TYR A 446 19.65 -20.15 -16.48
CA TYR A 446 21.11 -20.02 -16.50
C TYR A 446 21.70 -20.46 -15.16
N GLU A 447 22.92 -20.98 -15.20
CA GLU A 447 23.75 -21.32 -14.04
C GLU A 447 25.01 -20.44 -14.02
N LEU A 448 25.41 -19.98 -12.83
CA LEU A 448 26.66 -19.23 -12.63
C LEU A 448 27.86 -20.19 -12.64
N GLU A 449 28.97 -19.79 -13.28
CA GLU A 449 30.19 -20.62 -13.42
C GLU A 449 31.03 -20.75 -12.15
#